data_AF-A0A848DMK3-F1
#
_entry.id   AF-A0A848DMK3-F1
#
_cell.length_a   1.000
_cell.length_b   1.000
_cell.length_c   1.000
_cell.angle_alpha   90.00
_cell.angle_beta   90.00
_cell.angle_gamma   90.00
#
_symmetry.space_group_name_H-M   'P 1'
#
loop_
_entity.id
_entity.type
_entity.pdbx_description
1 polymer ?
#
loop_
_entity_poly.entity_id
_entity_poly.type
_entity_poly.pdbx_seq_one_letter_code
_entity_poly.pdbx_strand_id
1 'polypeptide(L)' 'MGGTGSTHAGATRAGAPGPTGAGDAFDAGLLVAWLGGAGPAAARCAGCDAGARAVAG' A
#
# COMPACT_ATOMS: atom_id res chain seq x y z
N MET A 1 6.32 -7.51 -28.62
CA MET A 1 5.98 -8.41 -27.50
C MET A 1 6.04 -7.59 -26.21
N GLY A 2 4.90 -7.07 -25.75
CA GLY A 2 4.81 -6.35 -24.48
C GLY A 2 3.76 -7.04 -23.63
N GLY A 3 4.17 -7.93 -22.72
CA GLY A 3 3.27 -8.52 -21.76
C GLY A 3 2.95 -7.49 -20.68
N THR A 4 1.66 -7.21 -20.45
CA THR A 4 1.19 -6.44 -19.30
C THR A 4 1.37 -7.29 -18.04
N GLY A 5 2.57 -7.26 -17.47
CA GLY A 5 2.86 -7.94 -16.21
C GLY A 5 2.02 -7.32 -15.09
N SER A 6 1.17 -8.12 -14.45
CA SER A 6 0.55 -7.75 -13.18
C SER A 6 1.46 -8.14 -12.03
N THR A 7 1.46 -7.35 -10.96
CA THR A 7 2.24 -7.64 -9.77
C THR A 7 1.30 -7.63 -8.57
N HIS A 8 1.52 -8.55 -7.61
CA HIS A 8 0.77 -8.62 -6.35
C HIS A 8 1.64 -8.16 -5.18
N ALA A 9 1.08 -7.42 -4.22
CA ALA A 9 1.69 -7.15 -2.91
C ALA A 9 0.85 -7.82 -1.83
N GLY A 10 1.51 -8.56 -0.94
CA GLY A 10 0.85 -9.07 0.26
C GLY A 10 0.53 -7.92 1.21
N ALA A 11 -0.61 -7.98 1.88
CA ALA A 11 -0.92 -7.10 2.99
C ALA A 11 -0.44 -7.72 4.31
N THR A 12 0.11 -6.91 5.21
CA THR A 12 0.42 -7.33 6.57
C THR A 12 -0.89 -7.57 7.32
N ARG A 13 -1.02 -8.73 7.99
CA ARG A 13 -2.22 -9.06 8.78
C ARG A 13 -2.32 -8.12 9.98
N ALA A 14 -3.40 -7.34 10.05
CA ALA A 14 -3.75 -6.50 11.20
C ALA A 14 -4.95 -7.09 11.96
N GLY A 15 -4.95 -7.01 13.29
CA GLY A 15 -6.20 -7.14 14.05
C GLY A 15 -7.06 -5.93 13.73
N ALA A 16 -8.31 -6.11 13.30
CA ALA A 16 -9.08 -5.05 12.62
C ALA A 16 -10.19 -4.45 13.51
N PRO A 17 -9.91 -3.40 14.30
CA PRO A 17 -10.94 -2.60 14.96
C PRO A 17 -11.84 -1.84 13.96
N GLY A 18 -11.39 -1.55 12.73
CA GLY A 18 -12.25 -1.03 11.67
C GLY A 18 -11.53 -0.70 10.35
N PRO A 19 -12.13 -0.91 9.16
CA PRO A 19 -11.46 -0.72 7.87
C PRO A 19 -11.56 0.72 7.30
N THR A 20 -12.27 1.62 7.98
CA THR A 20 -12.50 2.98 7.48
C THR A 20 -11.17 3.74 7.33
N GLY A 21 -10.97 4.39 6.18
CA GLY A 21 -9.76 5.17 5.88
C GLY A 21 -8.55 4.34 5.43
N ALA A 22 -8.64 3.00 5.37
CA ALA A 22 -7.53 2.15 4.92
C ALA A 22 -7.12 2.41 3.46
N GLY A 23 -8.08 2.75 2.60
CA GLY A 23 -7.83 3.14 1.20
C GLY A 23 -7.08 4.47 1.10
N ASP A 24 -7.52 5.49 1.82
CA ASP A 24 -6.85 6.79 1.86
C ASP A 24 -5.43 6.68 2.42
N ALA A 25 -5.24 5.86 3.46
CA ALA A 25 -3.92 5.57 4.02
C ALA A 25 -3.02 4.83 3.02
N PHE A 26 -3.57 3.90 2.24
CA PHE A 26 -2.84 3.23 1.16
C PHE A 26 -2.37 4.24 0.10
N ASP A 27 -3.26 5.08 -0.40
CA ASP A 27 -2.94 6.08 -1.43
C ASP A 27 -1.91 7.09 -0.92
N ALA A 28 -2.03 7.54 0.33
CA ALA A 28 -1.07 8.42 0.96
C ALA A 28 0.32 7.77 1.08
N GLY A 29 0.40 6.52 1.57
CA GLY A 29 1.65 5.79 1.70
C GLY A 29 2.32 5.53 0.36
N LEU A 30 1.53 5.19 -0.66
CA LEU A 30 2.01 5.00 -2.03
C LEU A 30 2.56 6.30 -2.62
N LEU A 31 1.81 7.39 -2.50
CA LEU A 31 2.20 8.68 -3.08
C LEU A 31 3.45 9.26 -2.41
N VAL A 32 3.56 9.17 -1.08
CA VAL A 32 4.76 9.60 -0.34
C VAL A 32 6.00 8.84 -0.81
N ALA A 33 5.90 7.51 -0.92
CA ALA A 33 7.03 6.70 -1.38
C ALA A 33 7.40 7.00 -2.84
N TRP A 34 6.41 7.14 -3.72
CA TRP A 34 6.65 7.48 -5.13
C TRP A 34 7.32 8.84 -5.28
N LEU A 35 6.77 9.88 -4.65
CA LEU A 35 7.33 11.24 -4.71
C LEU A 35 8.72 11.32 -4.06
N GLY A 36 9.03 10.41 -3.12
CA GLY A 36 10.37 10.21 -2.57
C GLY A 36 11.35 9.45 -3.47
N GLY A 37 10.94 9.03 -4.67
CA GLY A 37 11.79 8.33 -5.64
C GLY A 37 11.78 6.81 -5.53
N ALA A 38 10.88 6.22 -4.74
CA ALA A 38 10.74 4.77 -4.69
C ALA A 38 10.24 4.20 -6.02
N GLY A 39 10.77 3.03 -6.42
CA GLY A 39 10.24 2.31 -7.58
C GLY A 39 8.82 1.77 -7.35
N PRO A 40 8.09 1.39 -8.41
CA PRO A 40 6.66 1.01 -8.34
C PRO A 40 6.35 -0.08 -7.31
N ALA A 41 7.20 -1.12 -7.23
CA ALA A 41 7.01 -2.21 -6.28
C ALA A 41 7.16 -1.76 -4.82
N ALA A 42 8.16 -0.90 -4.55
CA ALA A 42 8.42 -0.37 -3.21
C ALA A 42 7.33 0.62 -2.77
N ALA A 43 6.86 1.48 -3.69
CA ALA A 43 5.76 2.41 -3.42
C ALA A 43 4.46 1.67 -3.09
N ARG A 44 4.15 0.59 -3.83
CA ARG A 44 3.00 -0.27 -3.54
C ARG A 44 3.10 -0.96 -2.18
N CYS A 45 4.26 -1.49 -1.81
CA CYS A 45 4.45 -2.08 -0.47
C CYS A 45 4.25 -1.03 0.64
N ALA A 46 4.76 0.19 0.45
CA ALA A 46 4.55 1.29 1.41
C ALA A 46 3.07 1.64 1.58
N GLY A 47 2.28 1.64 0.50
CA GLY A 47 0.83 1.77 0.58
C GLY A 47 0.18 0.64 1.37
N CYS A 48 0.55 -0.62 1.12
CA CYS A 48 0.01 -1.77 1.85
C CYS A 48 0.28 -1.68 3.35
N ASP A 49 1.49 -1.26 3.75
CA ASP A 49 1.85 -1.08 5.15
C ASP A 49 1.07 0.06 5.81
N ALA A 50 0.89 1.18 5.11
CA ALA A 50 0.09 2.31 5.61
C ALA A 50 -1.39 1.93 5.79
N GLY A 51 -1.98 1.24 4.81
CA GLY A 51 -3.34 0.73 4.91
C GLY A 51 -3.50 -0.29 6.05
N ALA A 52 -2.56 -1.21 6.21
CA ALA A 52 -2.61 -2.19 7.30
C ALA A 52 -2.54 -1.54 8.70
N ARG A 53 -1.74 -0.48 8.85
CA ARG A 53 -1.66 0.29 10.10
C ARG A 53 -2.95 1.04 10.41
N ALA A 54 -3.58 1.64 9.41
CA ALA A 54 -4.86 2.33 9.59
C ALA A 54 -5.97 1.39 10.07
N VAL A 55 -5.93 0.13 9.62
CA VAL A 55 -6.85 -0.91 10.08
C VAL A 55 -6.57 -1.33 11.53
N ALA A 56 -5.30 -1.31 11.96
CA ALA A 56 -4.86 -1.82 13.26
C ALA A 56 -5.24 -0.94 14.46
N GLY A 57 -5.51 0.36 14.24
CA GLY A 57 -5.79 1.34 15.30
C GLY A 57 -4.52 1.89 15.96
#